data_AF-A0A366H831-F1
#
_entry.id   AF-A0A366H831-F1
#
_cell.length_a   1.000
_cell.length_b   1.000
_cell.length_c   1.000
_cell.angle_alpha   90.00
_cell.angle_beta   90.00
_cell.angle_gamma   90.00
#
_symmetry.space_group_name_H-M   'P 1'
#
loop_
_entity.id
_entity.type
_entity.pdbx_description
1 polymer ?
#
loop_
_entity_poly.entity_id
_entity_poly.type
_entity_poly.pdbx_seq_one_letter_code
_entity_poly.pdbx_strand_id
1 'polypeptide(L)'
;MAAHYQETGVRSFKGNPFIEALPVLEERKEQFLTELSHYPPRPTIKDRQAGDVSRIMELSILNDIVHPFPEFQKAGLALATIIRQSYIGRNPLTVIDRQRRHAMASHQGATGSGVPFPRDWTSSARGHLIMGISGMGKTTFATTFLMRYPQVIAHTCYQGSNLVCHQVVFVVLRVPHDATLRSLCVQFFEEIDKALGTNYVRQARSVHQIAPMVALMNHVATAVSLGFLVIDVARQLSWPVRVNYLGRLTLGNLLS
;
A
#
# COMPACT_ATOMS: atom_id res chain seq x y z
N MET A 1 -8.78 0.34 12.92
CA MET A 1 -8.22 -0.48 14.02
C MET A 1 -7.68 0.46 15.09
N ALA A 2 -7.77 0.15 16.38
CA ALA A 2 -7.15 0.97 17.43
C ALA A 2 -5.62 0.81 17.42
N ALA A 3 -4.89 1.87 17.78
CA ALA A 3 -3.43 1.84 17.83
C ALA A 3 -2.92 0.96 18.98
N HIS A 4 -1.98 0.07 18.66
CA HIS A 4 -1.19 -0.70 19.63
C HIS A 4 0.28 -0.41 19.38
N TYR A 5 0.96 0.19 20.35
CA TYR A 5 2.35 0.63 20.18
C TYR A 5 3.33 -0.38 20.73
N GLN A 6 4.35 -0.68 19.94
CA GLN A 6 5.36 -1.67 20.25
C GLN A 6 6.74 -1.19 19.84
N GLU A 7 7.76 -1.58 20.61
CA GLU A 7 9.14 -1.29 20.25
C GLU A 7 9.54 -2.07 19.00
N THR A 8 10.24 -1.40 18.09
CA THR A 8 10.62 -1.97 16.79
C THR A 8 12.06 -2.50 16.76
N GLY A 9 12.85 -2.25 17.82
CA GLY A 9 14.29 -2.53 17.84
C GLY A 9 15.15 -1.58 16.98
N VAL A 10 14.54 -0.67 16.22
CA VAL A 10 15.24 0.26 15.33
C VAL A 10 15.33 1.64 15.98
N ARG A 11 16.56 2.11 16.23
CA ARG A 11 16.83 3.40 16.91
C ARG A 11 16.10 4.60 16.31
N SER A 12 16.05 4.70 14.98
CA SER A 12 15.40 5.82 14.28
C SER A 12 13.87 5.80 14.31
N PHE A 13 13.26 4.69 14.73
CA PHE A 13 11.80 4.55 14.83
C PHE A 13 11.27 4.81 16.23
N LYS A 14 12.16 4.75 17.23
CA LYS A 14 11.81 4.90 18.64
C LYS A 14 11.14 6.25 18.90
N GLY A 15 10.05 6.24 19.67
CA GLY A 15 9.32 7.44 20.06
C GLY A 15 8.39 7.98 18.99
N ASN A 16 8.17 7.25 17.89
CA ASN A 16 7.27 7.66 16.81
C ASN A 16 5.97 6.82 16.83
N PRO A 17 4.84 7.39 17.26
CA PRO A 17 3.59 6.65 17.40
C PRO A 17 3.08 6.06 16.08
N PHE A 18 3.35 6.71 14.94
CA PHE A 18 2.93 6.21 13.64
C PHE A 18 3.75 5.02 13.16
N ILE A 19 5.00 4.87 13.63
CA ILE A 19 5.83 3.72 13.27
C ILE A 19 5.58 2.58 14.25
N GLU A 20 5.52 2.88 15.54
CA GLU A 20 5.33 1.88 16.60
C GLU A 20 3.93 1.25 16.56
N ALA A 21 2.95 1.88 15.92
CA ALA A 21 1.61 1.31 15.72
C ALA A 21 1.49 0.37 14.51
N LEU A 22 2.53 0.29 13.67
CA LEU A 22 2.55 -0.62 12.51
C LEU A 22 2.81 -2.07 12.97
N PRO A 23 2.46 -3.07 12.14
CA PRO A 23 2.79 -4.47 12.39
C PRO A 23 4.25 -4.70 12.79
N VAL A 24 4.50 -5.79 13.52
CA VAL A 24 5.85 -6.14 14.00
C VAL A 24 6.79 -6.31 12.82
N LEU A 25 8.07 -5.95 12.99
CA LEU A 25 9.11 -6.29 12.03
C LEU A 25 9.45 -7.77 12.17
N GLU A 26 9.59 -8.44 11.04
CA GLU A 26 10.10 -9.80 10.97
C GLU A 26 11.53 -9.83 11.52
N GLU A 27 11.81 -10.76 12.42
CA GLU A 27 13.14 -10.94 13.01
C GLU A 27 14.15 -11.40 11.94
N ARG A 28 13.66 -12.17 10.96
CA ARG A 28 14.46 -12.81 9.93
C ARG A 28 13.88 -12.57 8.55
N LYS A 29 14.76 -12.39 7.57
CA LYS A 29 14.34 -12.15 6.18
C LYS A 29 13.53 -13.33 5.63
N GLU A 30 13.78 -14.55 6.07
CA GLU A 30 13.07 -15.75 5.59
C GLU A 30 11.60 -15.76 6.03
N GLN A 31 11.28 -15.19 7.21
CA GLN A 31 9.90 -15.12 7.72
C GLN A 31 8.99 -14.31 6.79
N PHE A 32 9.56 -13.31 6.10
CA PHE A 32 8.86 -12.55 5.06
C PHE A 32 8.27 -13.42 3.96
N LEU A 33 9.01 -14.45 3.53
CA LEU A 33 8.53 -15.39 2.50
C LEU A 33 7.46 -16.33 3.07
N THR A 34 7.65 -16.81 4.29
CA THR A 34 6.68 -17.70 4.93
C THR A 34 5.33 -17.00 5.13
N GLU A 35 5.33 -15.77 5.64
CA GLU A 35 4.10 -15.01 5.90
C GLU A 35 3.39 -14.55 4.63
N LEU A 36 4.12 -14.37 3.53
CA LEU A 36 3.52 -14.03 2.25
C LEU A 36 2.97 -15.25 1.50
N SER A 37 3.40 -16.45 1.91
CA SER A 37 2.98 -17.68 1.24
C SER A 37 1.57 -18.09 1.65
N HIS A 38 0.79 -18.52 0.67
CA HIS A 38 -0.52 -19.11 0.90
C HIS A 38 -0.59 -20.43 0.15
N TYR A 39 -0.79 -21.52 0.88
CA TYR A 39 -1.02 -22.83 0.30
C TYR A 39 -2.35 -23.37 0.84
N PRO A 40 -3.30 -23.70 -0.03
CA PRO A 40 -4.52 -24.34 0.42
C PRO A 40 -4.21 -25.71 1.05
N PRO A 41 -5.16 -26.25 1.84
CA PRO A 41 -5.02 -27.60 2.40
C PRO A 41 -4.71 -28.62 1.31
N ARG A 42 -3.84 -29.60 1.64
CA ARG A 42 -3.53 -30.68 0.69
C ARG A 42 -4.79 -31.52 0.44
N PRO A 43 -5.06 -31.93 -0.81
CA PRO A 43 -6.21 -32.77 -1.12
C PRO A 43 -6.19 -34.07 -0.32
N THR A 44 -7.29 -34.35 0.37
CA THR A 44 -7.51 -35.57 1.15
C THR A 44 -7.74 -36.77 0.23
N ILE A 45 -7.79 -37.97 0.83
CA ILE A 45 -8.15 -39.19 0.09
C ILE A 45 -9.56 -39.07 -0.50
N LYS A 46 -10.49 -38.48 0.26
CA LYS A 46 -11.88 -38.26 -0.17
C LYS A 46 -11.95 -37.36 -1.40
N ASP A 47 -11.17 -36.27 -1.42
CA ASP A 47 -11.14 -35.35 -2.56
C ASP A 47 -10.61 -36.03 -3.82
N ARG A 48 -9.61 -36.92 -3.67
CA ARG A 48 -9.06 -37.71 -4.78
C ARG A 48 -10.02 -38.79 -5.29
N GLN A 49 -10.93 -39.26 -4.44
CA GLN A 49 -11.94 -40.26 -4.79
C GLN A 49 -13.28 -39.65 -5.23
N ALA A 50 -13.43 -38.32 -5.14
CA ALA A 50 -14.62 -37.64 -5.62
C ALA A 50 -14.81 -37.81 -7.15
N GLY A 51 -16.04 -37.58 -7.60
CA GLY A 51 -16.38 -37.63 -9.03
C GLY A 51 -15.49 -36.70 -9.86
N ASP A 52 -15.28 -37.06 -11.12
CA ASP A 52 -14.44 -36.33 -12.08
C ASP A 52 -14.79 -34.84 -12.18
N VAL A 53 -16.09 -34.51 -12.30
CA VAL A 53 -16.57 -33.12 -12.36
C VAL A 53 -16.21 -32.34 -11.09
N SER A 54 -16.45 -32.92 -9.90
CA SER A 54 -16.12 -32.26 -8.64
C SER A 54 -14.61 -32.03 -8.50
N ARG A 55 -13.80 -33.02 -8.89
CA ARG A 55 -12.33 -32.89 -8.89
C ARG A 55 -11.84 -31.81 -9.84
N ILE A 56 -12.45 -31.65 -11.02
CA ILE A 56 -12.12 -30.58 -11.96
C ILE A 56 -12.46 -29.21 -11.36
N MET A 57 -13.63 -29.07 -10.74
CA MET A 57 -14.03 -27.81 -10.12
C MET A 57 -13.12 -27.44 -8.94
N GLU A 58 -12.68 -28.42 -8.15
CA GLU A 58 -11.77 -28.20 -7.02
C GLU A 58 -10.39 -27.67 -7.45
N LEU A 59 -9.96 -27.88 -8.69
CA LEU A 59 -8.69 -27.34 -9.21
C LEU A 59 -8.65 -25.81 -9.20
N SER A 60 -9.79 -25.11 -9.08
CA SER A 60 -9.80 -23.65 -8.93
C SER A 60 -9.05 -23.19 -7.68
N ILE A 61 -8.91 -24.05 -6.66
CA ILE A 61 -8.14 -23.78 -5.43
C ILE A 61 -6.66 -23.50 -5.72
N LEU A 62 -6.14 -23.95 -6.86
CA LEU A 62 -4.77 -23.66 -7.27
C LEU A 62 -4.55 -22.16 -7.56
N ASN A 63 -5.62 -21.42 -7.86
CA ASN A 63 -5.55 -19.96 -8.02
C ASN A 63 -5.26 -19.23 -6.70
N ASP A 64 -5.50 -19.89 -5.56
CA ASP A 64 -5.23 -19.34 -4.24
C ASP A 64 -3.76 -19.52 -3.85
N ILE A 65 -2.99 -20.34 -4.56
CA ILE A 65 -1.57 -20.56 -4.24
C ILE A 65 -0.78 -19.28 -4.46
N VAL A 66 -0.19 -18.78 -3.38
CA VAL A 66 0.81 -17.71 -3.40
C VAL A 66 2.15 -18.31 -2.99
N HIS A 67 3.01 -18.59 -3.97
CA HIS A 67 4.40 -19.00 -3.72
C HIS A 67 5.31 -17.79 -3.94
N PRO A 68 5.88 -17.18 -2.88
CA PRO A 68 6.72 -16.01 -3.04
C PRO A 68 8.11 -16.41 -3.54
N PHE A 69 8.51 -15.83 -4.68
CA PHE A 69 9.86 -15.97 -5.21
C PHE A 69 10.86 -15.11 -4.41
N PRO A 70 12.17 -15.44 -4.39
CA PRO A 70 13.18 -14.65 -3.67
C PRO A 70 13.20 -13.15 -4.05
N GLU A 71 12.83 -12.80 -5.27
CA GLU A 71 12.68 -11.41 -5.74
C GLU A 71 11.62 -10.64 -4.94
N PHE A 72 10.54 -11.32 -4.53
CA PHE A 72 9.49 -10.76 -3.70
C PHE A 72 9.92 -10.56 -2.24
N GLN A 73 10.90 -11.32 -1.75
CA GLN A 73 11.52 -11.05 -0.45
C GLN A 73 12.17 -9.68 -0.42
N LYS A 74 12.96 -9.35 -1.46
CA LYS A 74 13.62 -8.05 -1.60
C LYS A 74 12.60 -6.92 -1.73
N ALA A 75 11.57 -7.12 -2.55
CA ALA A 75 10.48 -6.16 -2.69
C ALA A 75 9.70 -5.98 -1.37
N GLY A 76 9.44 -7.04 -0.62
CA GLY A 76 8.72 -6.99 0.66
C GLY A 76 9.47 -6.20 1.71
N LEU A 77 10.78 -6.46 1.84
CA LEU A 77 11.66 -5.68 2.70
C LEU A 77 11.70 -4.20 2.26
N ALA A 78 11.75 -3.92 0.96
CA ALA A 78 11.72 -2.54 0.45
C ALA A 78 10.40 -1.84 0.80
N LEU A 79 9.25 -2.49 0.59
CA LEU A 79 7.94 -1.93 0.93
C LEU A 79 7.80 -1.68 2.44
N ALA A 80 8.17 -2.65 3.27
CA ALA A 80 8.12 -2.50 4.73
C ALA A 80 9.02 -1.38 5.24
N THR A 81 10.17 -1.20 4.59
CA THR A 81 11.12 -0.12 4.84
C THR A 81 10.53 1.24 4.45
N ILE A 82 9.90 1.34 3.27
CA ILE A 82 9.34 2.59 2.75
C ILE A 82 8.14 3.07 3.56
N ILE A 83 7.23 2.15 3.92
CA ILE A 83 6.07 2.49 4.77
C ILE A 83 6.55 3.17 6.06
N ARG A 84 7.54 2.59 6.75
CA ARG A 84 8.06 3.16 8.01
C ARG A 84 8.87 4.44 7.79
N GLN A 85 9.67 4.48 6.73
CA GLN A 85 10.48 5.66 6.42
C GLN A 85 9.63 6.88 6.08
N SER A 86 8.45 6.68 5.47
CA SER A 86 7.50 7.76 5.21
C SER A 86 7.08 8.52 6.49
N TYR A 87 7.21 7.89 7.65
CA TYR A 87 6.85 8.43 8.95
C TYR A 87 8.03 8.96 9.77
N ILE A 88 9.29 8.70 9.40
CA ILE A 88 10.45 9.15 10.19
C ILE A 88 10.43 10.68 10.39
N GLY A 89 10.19 11.42 9.31
CA GLY A 89 10.07 12.89 9.37
C GLY A 89 8.68 13.38 9.76
N ARG A 90 7.80 12.51 10.24
CA ARG A 90 6.39 12.77 10.57
C ARG A 90 6.04 12.15 11.92
N ASN A 91 6.33 12.87 12.99
CA ASN A 91 5.91 12.49 14.33
C ASN A 91 4.90 13.53 14.86
N PRO A 92 3.61 13.16 15.03
CA PRO A 92 2.54 14.11 15.36
C PRO A 92 2.73 14.83 16.71
N LEU A 93 3.55 14.28 17.60
CA LEU A 93 3.83 14.88 18.92
C LEU A 93 4.94 15.94 18.85
N THR A 94 5.77 15.92 17.81
CA THR A 94 6.87 16.87 17.64
C THR A 94 6.38 18.24 17.17
N VAL A 95 7.06 19.30 17.62
CA VAL A 95 6.80 20.67 17.15
C VAL A 95 7.09 20.82 15.65
N ILE A 96 8.13 20.13 15.16
CA ILE A 96 8.53 20.15 13.74
C ILE A 96 7.41 19.62 12.84
N ASP A 97 6.81 18.45 13.14
CA ASP A 97 5.71 17.94 12.30
C ASP A 97 4.46 18.82 12.39
N ARG A 98 4.17 19.40 13.56
CA ARG A 98 3.07 20.38 13.69
C ARG A 98 3.29 21.60 12.80
N GLN A 99 4.47 22.21 12.85
CA GLN A 99 4.84 23.34 12.00
C GLN A 99 4.79 22.96 10.51
N ARG A 100 5.28 21.77 10.13
CA ARG A 100 5.17 21.24 8.76
C ARG A 100 3.71 21.16 8.31
N ARG A 101 2.81 20.60 9.12
CA ARG A 101 1.39 20.49 8.79
C ARG A 101 0.74 21.87 8.63
N HIS A 102 1.10 22.84 9.50
CA HIS A 102 0.64 24.22 9.37
C HIS A 102 1.14 24.88 8.08
N ALA A 103 2.42 24.74 7.74
CA ALA A 103 2.99 25.22 6.49
C ALA A 103 2.22 24.64 5.28
N MET A 104 2.02 23.32 5.26
CA MET A 104 1.27 22.63 4.20
C MET A 104 -0.19 23.10 4.08
N ALA A 105 -0.85 23.44 5.19
CA ALA A 105 -2.19 24.01 5.16
C ALA A 105 -2.20 25.46 4.66
N SER A 106 -1.16 26.25 4.96
CA SER A 106 -1.07 27.67 4.59
C SER A 106 -0.72 27.93 3.12
N HIS A 107 -0.08 26.98 2.43
CA HIS A 107 0.31 27.12 1.01
C HIS A 107 -0.85 26.98 0.01
N GLN A 108 -2.12 27.07 0.45
CA GLN A 108 -3.31 26.85 -0.37
C GLN A 108 -3.67 28.01 -1.33
N GLY A 109 -2.89 29.08 -1.41
CA GLY A 109 -3.17 30.20 -2.31
C GLY A 109 -1.92 30.66 -3.05
N ALA A 110 -2.03 30.94 -4.34
CA ALA A 110 -0.99 31.49 -5.22
C ALA A 110 -0.51 32.92 -4.82
N THR A 111 -0.68 33.30 -3.56
CA THR A 111 -0.43 34.64 -3.01
C THR A 111 0.56 34.56 -1.87
N GLY A 112 1.82 34.24 -2.18
CA GLY A 112 3.08 34.68 -1.51
C GLY A 112 3.24 34.72 0.02
N SER A 113 2.29 34.25 0.82
CA SER A 113 2.21 34.49 2.29
C SER A 113 2.10 33.18 3.09
N GLY A 114 2.61 32.09 2.53
CA GLY A 114 2.67 30.81 3.25
C GLY A 114 3.65 30.85 4.41
N VAL A 115 3.35 30.12 5.48
CA VAL A 115 4.27 29.90 6.59
C VAL A 115 5.41 29.01 6.09
N PRO A 116 6.69 29.38 6.28
CA PRO A 116 7.79 28.56 5.81
C PRO A 116 7.82 27.20 6.52
N PHE A 117 8.33 26.18 5.81
CA PHE A 117 8.64 24.91 6.44
C PHE A 117 9.72 25.07 7.53
N PRO A 118 9.68 24.25 8.59
CA PRO A 118 10.73 24.24 9.60
C PRO A 118 12.10 23.95 8.97
N ARG A 119 13.14 24.71 9.37
CA ARG A 119 14.49 24.60 8.79
C ARG A 119 15.11 23.22 8.95
N ASP A 120 14.82 22.56 10.07
CA ASP A 120 15.34 21.23 10.40
C ASP A 120 14.48 20.08 9.84
N TRP A 121 13.43 20.40 9.08
CA TRP A 121 12.59 19.39 8.45
C TRP A 121 13.18 18.92 7.13
N THR A 122 13.21 17.60 6.95
CA THR A 122 13.58 16.97 5.69
C THR A 122 12.46 16.02 5.24
N SER A 123 12.21 16.01 3.93
CA SER A 123 11.27 15.05 3.36
C SER A 123 11.84 13.65 3.52
N SER A 124 11.03 12.75 4.08
CA SER A 124 11.35 11.33 4.23
C SER A 124 10.53 10.45 3.28
N ALA A 125 9.80 11.07 2.35
CA ALA A 125 9.04 10.35 1.33
C ALA A 125 9.98 9.54 0.44
N ARG A 126 9.63 8.28 0.18
CA ARG A 126 10.37 7.38 -0.71
C ARG A 126 9.42 6.74 -1.70
N GLY A 127 9.93 6.48 -2.91
CA GLY A 127 9.22 5.75 -3.95
C GLY A 127 9.84 4.38 -4.20
N HIS A 128 9.02 3.44 -4.68
CA HIS A 128 9.46 2.14 -5.18
C HIS A 128 8.65 1.77 -6.41
N LEU A 129 9.31 1.13 -7.37
CA LEU A 129 8.71 0.73 -8.63
C LEU A 129 8.90 -0.78 -8.80
N ILE A 130 7.80 -1.52 -8.89
CA ILE A 130 7.79 -2.96 -9.18
C ILE A 130 7.43 -3.13 -10.66
N MET A 131 8.42 -3.49 -11.49
CA MET A 131 8.24 -3.79 -12.91
C MET A 131 8.35 -5.29 -13.18
N GLY A 132 7.66 -5.77 -14.21
CA GLY A 132 7.71 -7.17 -14.65
C GLY A 132 6.61 -7.48 -15.65
N ILE A 133 6.70 -8.63 -16.31
CA ILE A 133 5.74 -9.07 -17.33
C ILE A 133 4.34 -9.22 -16.71
N SER A 134 3.28 -8.99 -17.49
CA SER A 134 1.90 -9.22 -17.04
C SER A 134 1.72 -10.67 -16.55
N GLY A 135 0.97 -10.88 -15.47
CA GLY A 135 0.76 -12.22 -14.90
C GLY A 135 1.88 -12.73 -13.98
N MET A 136 3.00 -12.01 -13.79
CA MET A 136 4.07 -12.41 -12.86
C MET A 136 3.69 -12.27 -11.37
N GLY A 137 2.45 -11.92 -11.04
CA GLY A 137 1.98 -11.82 -9.66
C GLY A 137 2.34 -10.52 -8.93
N LYS A 138 2.69 -9.42 -9.61
CA LYS A 138 3.01 -8.12 -8.98
C LYS A 138 1.85 -7.56 -8.15
N THR A 139 0.65 -7.52 -8.73
CA THR A 139 -0.57 -7.05 -8.05
C THR A 139 -0.92 -7.96 -6.89
N THR A 140 -0.83 -9.29 -7.09
CA THR A 140 -1.03 -10.28 -6.02
C THR A 140 -0.05 -10.06 -4.88
N PHE A 141 1.25 -9.92 -5.18
CA PHE A 141 2.29 -9.64 -4.21
C PHE A 141 2.02 -8.36 -3.41
N ALA A 142 1.73 -7.24 -4.08
CA ALA A 142 1.47 -5.97 -3.42
C ALA A 142 0.21 -6.06 -2.53
N THR A 143 -0.85 -6.72 -3.02
CA THR A 143 -2.09 -6.90 -2.27
C THR A 143 -1.86 -7.78 -1.04
N THR A 144 -1.25 -8.95 -1.21
CA THR A 144 -0.93 -9.88 -0.10
C THR A 144 -0.01 -9.23 0.94
N PHE A 145 0.97 -8.44 0.50
CA PHE A 145 1.83 -7.67 1.41
C PHE A 145 1.01 -6.66 2.23
N LEU A 146 0.13 -5.89 1.58
CA LEU A 146 -0.67 -4.86 2.26
C LEU A 146 -1.75 -5.44 3.17
N MET A 147 -2.25 -6.64 2.91
CA MET A 147 -3.22 -7.34 3.79
C MET A 147 -2.68 -7.59 5.20
N ARG A 148 -1.36 -7.54 5.38
CA ARG A 148 -0.69 -7.65 6.69
C ARG A 148 -0.72 -6.35 7.49
N TYR A 149 -1.09 -5.22 6.85
CA TYR A 149 -1.16 -3.91 7.46
C TYR A 149 -2.62 -3.48 7.63
N PRO A 150 -3.01 -2.90 8.77
CA PRO A 150 -4.31 -2.26 8.88
C PRO A 150 -4.34 -1.06 7.92
N GLN A 151 -5.43 -0.91 7.16
CA GLN A 151 -5.56 0.24 6.25
C GLN A 151 -5.60 1.57 7.03
N VAL A 152 -6.28 1.58 8.18
CA VAL A 152 -6.40 2.75 9.07
C VAL A 152 -6.15 2.37 10.52
N ILE A 153 -5.28 3.14 11.17
CA ILE A 153 -5.01 3.08 12.60
C ILE A 153 -5.60 4.34 13.26
N ALA A 154 -6.41 4.16 14.29
CA ALA A 154 -6.99 5.23 15.10
C ALA A 154 -6.19 5.36 16.40
N HIS A 155 -5.63 6.54 16.62
CA HIS A 155 -4.87 6.89 17.81
C HIS A 155 -5.76 7.65 18.79
N THR A 156 -5.53 7.45 20.07
CA THR A 156 -6.21 8.17 21.16
C THR A 156 -5.19 8.75 22.15
N CYS A 157 -4.20 7.95 22.53
CA CYS A 157 -3.13 8.32 23.45
C CYS A 157 -1.84 7.61 23.05
N TYR A 158 -0.68 8.22 23.33
CA TYR A 158 0.63 7.60 23.20
C TYR A 158 1.49 8.02 24.40
N GLN A 159 1.98 7.05 25.18
CA GLN A 159 2.83 7.31 26.36
C GLN A 159 2.25 8.38 27.32
N GLY A 160 0.93 8.34 27.56
CA GLY A 160 0.22 9.30 28.41
C GLY A 160 -0.09 10.65 27.75
N SER A 161 0.39 10.90 26.53
CA SER A 161 0.08 12.11 25.75
C SER A 161 -1.14 11.91 24.86
N ASN A 162 -2.06 12.87 24.86
CA ASN A 162 -3.23 12.85 23.99
C ASN A 162 -2.81 12.87 22.51
N LEU A 163 -3.31 11.91 21.72
CA LEU A 163 -3.01 11.77 20.30
C LEU A 163 -4.26 11.29 19.56
N VAL A 164 -5.30 12.12 19.52
CA VAL A 164 -6.54 11.78 18.81
C VAL A 164 -6.38 12.09 17.33
N CYS A 165 -6.09 11.08 16.52
CA CYS A 165 -5.98 11.22 15.08
C CYS A 165 -6.12 9.87 14.35
N HIS A 166 -6.33 9.94 13.04
CA HIS A 166 -6.26 8.79 12.15
C HIS A 166 -4.92 8.78 11.40
N GLN A 167 -4.37 7.58 11.25
CA GLN A 167 -3.24 7.26 10.40
C GLN A 167 -3.74 6.32 9.30
N VAL A 168 -3.82 6.82 8.07
CA VAL A 168 -4.06 5.99 6.89
C VAL A 168 -2.73 5.39 6.47
N VAL A 169 -2.56 4.08 6.64
CA VAL A 169 -1.29 3.40 6.37
C VAL A 169 -1.05 3.33 4.87
N PHE A 170 -2.08 2.97 4.10
CA PHE A 170 -1.98 2.88 2.66
C PHE A 170 -3.28 3.21 1.92
N VAL A 171 -3.13 3.62 0.65
CA VAL A 171 -4.21 3.73 -0.34
C VAL A 171 -3.75 3.02 -1.62
N VAL A 172 -4.64 2.27 -2.24
CA VAL A 172 -4.39 1.59 -3.53
C VAL A 172 -5.24 2.24 -4.60
N LEU A 173 -4.58 2.80 -5.61
CA LEU A 173 -5.20 3.38 -6.79
C LEU A 173 -4.96 2.49 -7.99
N ARG A 174 -5.92 2.46 -8.91
CA ARG A 174 -5.77 1.81 -10.21
C ARG A 174 -5.66 2.90 -11.27
N VAL A 175 -4.72 2.75 -12.19
CA VAL A 175 -4.62 3.69 -13.31
C VAL A 175 -5.97 3.70 -14.06
N PRO A 176 -6.65 4.85 -14.14
CA PRO A 176 -7.99 4.93 -14.71
C PRO A 176 -7.95 4.69 -16.24
N HIS A 177 -9.09 4.29 -16.82
CA HIS A 177 -9.17 3.98 -18.25
C HIS A 177 -8.81 5.15 -19.17
N ASP A 178 -9.12 6.37 -18.74
CA ASP A 178 -8.80 7.62 -19.44
C ASP A 178 -7.35 8.09 -19.18
N ALA A 179 -6.62 7.40 -18.29
CA ALA A 179 -5.28 7.72 -17.83
C ALA A 179 -5.09 9.19 -17.39
N THR A 180 -6.16 9.86 -16.93
CA THR A 180 -6.06 11.25 -16.51
C THR A 180 -5.65 11.38 -15.05
N LEU A 181 -4.84 12.39 -14.75
CA LEU A 181 -4.53 12.77 -13.37
C LEU A 181 -5.81 13.17 -12.62
N ARG A 182 -6.82 13.68 -13.33
CA ARG A 182 -8.09 14.04 -12.73
C ARG A 182 -8.80 12.82 -12.13
N SER A 183 -8.94 11.77 -12.93
CA SER A 183 -9.58 10.53 -12.50
C SER A 183 -8.79 9.84 -11.38
N LEU A 184 -7.46 9.90 -11.41
CA LEU A 184 -6.62 9.41 -10.32
C LEU A 184 -6.86 10.15 -8.99
N CYS A 185 -6.94 11.48 -9.03
CA CYS A 185 -7.24 12.27 -7.84
C CYS A 185 -8.65 11.98 -7.31
N VAL A 186 -9.66 11.87 -8.18
CA VAL A 186 -11.03 11.53 -7.75
C VAL A 186 -11.03 10.16 -7.06
N GLN A 187 -10.39 9.15 -7.65
CA GLN A 187 -10.26 7.84 -7.04
C GLN A 187 -9.53 7.89 -5.68
N PHE A 188 -8.50 8.72 -5.56
CA PHE A 188 -7.84 8.95 -4.27
C PHE A 188 -8.81 9.42 -3.19
N PHE A 189 -9.64 10.42 -3.47
CA PHE A 189 -10.62 10.91 -2.50
C PHE A 189 -11.69 9.86 -2.19
N GLU A 190 -12.14 9.09 -3.18
CA GLU A 190 -13.09 7.99 -2.99
C GLU A 190 -12.53 6.91 -2.06
N GLU A 191 -11.26 6.51 -2.22
CA GLU A 191 -10.62 5.53 -1.34
C GLU A 191 -10.39 6.07 0.09
N ILE A 192 -10.07 7.36 0.23
CA ILE A 192 -9.99 8.00 1.56
C ILE A 192 -11.37 8.05 2.23
N ASP A 193 -12.41 8.47 1.50
CA ASP A 193 -13.77 8.55 2.02
C ASP A 193 -14.30 7.19 2.44
N LYS A 194 -14.00 6.14 1.66
CA LYS A 194 -14.31 4.76 2.01
C LYS A 194 -13.57 4.30 3.27
N ALA A 195 -12.31 4.66 3.43
CA ALA A 195 -11.49 4.25 4.57
C ALA A 195 -11.85 4.96 5.88
N LEU A 196 -12.31 6.22 5.81
CA LEU A 196 -12.53 7.08 6.99
C LEU A 196 -13.99 7.50 7.22
N GLY A 197 -14.89 7.23 6.28
CA GLY A 197 -16.27 7.74 6.32
C GLY A 197 -16.39 9.25 6.08
N THR A 198 -15.41 9.84 5.40
CA THR A 198 -15.38 11.29 5.08
C THR A 198 -16.14 11.60 3.78
N ASN A 199 -16.09 12.85 3.31
CA ASN A 199 -16.72 13.28 2.06
C ASN A 199 -15.85 14.28 1.27
N TYR A 200 -14.57 13.98 1.13
CA TYR A 200 -13.62 14.76 0.35
C TYR A 200 -13.92 14.72 -1.15
N VAL A 201 -14.53 13.63 -1.65
CA VAL A 201 -14.88 13.51 -3.07
C VAL A 201 -15.83 14.63 -3.50
N ARG A 202 -16.73 15.09 -2.63
CA ARG A 202 -17.62 16.22 -2.91
C ARG A 202 -16.84 17.52 -3.10
N GLN A 203 -15.84 17.78 -2.26
CA GLN A 203 -14.95 18.93 -2.45
C GLN A 203 -14.15 18.79 -3.74
N ALA A 204 -13.56 17.62 -4.01
CA ALA A 204 -12.78 17.39 -5.22
C ALA A 204 -13.58 17.60 -6.52
N ARG A 205 -14.84 17.15 -6.55
CA ARG A 205 -15.73 17.34 -7.72
C ARG A 205 -16.07 18.81 -7.98
N SER A 206 -16.05 19.67 -6.96
CA SER A 206 -16.20 21.12 -7.11
C SER A 206 -14.96 21.83 -7.66
N VAL A 207 -13.81 21.16 -7.68
CA VAL A 207 -12.55 21.71 -8.20
C VAL A 207 -12.42 21.42 -9.69
N HIS A 208 -12.52 22.47 -10.51
CA HIS A 208 -12.45 22.33 -11.97
C HIS A 208 -11.03 22.24 -12.52
N GLN A 209 -10.06 22.90 -11.88
CA GLN A 209 -8.67 22.92 -12.31
C GLN A 209 -7.85 21.81 -11.66
N ILE A 210 -6.91 21.23 -12.41
CA ILE A 210 -6.10 20.10 -11.93
C ILE A 210 -5.12 20.49 -10.81
N ALA A 211 -4.46 21.64 -10.93
CA ALA A 211 -3.45 22.07 -9.94
C ALA A 211 -4.05 22.29 -8.54
N PRO A 212 -5.19 23.00 -8.38
CA PRO A 212 -5.88 23.05 -7.09
C PRO A 212 -6.33 21.69 -6.57
N MET A 213 -6.69 20.74 -7.45
CA MET A 213 -7.10 19.41 -7.02
C MET A 213 -5.92 18.57 -6.50
N VAL A 214 -4.75 18.69 -7.13
CA VAL A 214 -3.50 18.09 -6.63
C VAL A 214 -3.10 18.72 -5.29
N ALA A 215 -3.27 20.03 -5.13
CA ALA A 215 -3.04 20.71 -3.85
C ALA A 215 -3.99 20.18 -2.75
N LEU A 216 -5.28 20.00 -3.08
CA LEU A 216 -6.26 19.37 -2.19
C LEU A 216 -5.87 17.93 -1.83
N MET A 217 -5.42 17.14 -2.81
CA MET A 217 -4.96 15.77 -2.58
C MET A 217 -3.79 15.73 -1.60
N ASN A 218 -2.80 16.62 -1.76
CA ASN A 218 -1.67 16.74 -0.83
C ASN A 218 -2.11 17.16 0.58
N HIS A 219 -3.09 18.06 0.68
CA HIS A 219 -3.65 18.48 1.95
C HIS A 219 -4.34 17.32 2.68
N VAL A 220 -5.24 16.61 1.99
CA VAL A 220 -5.94 15.45 2.53
C VAL A 220 -4.95 14.35 2.93
N ALA A 221 -4.00 14.01 2.06
CA ALA A 221 -2.95 13.03 2.38
C ALA A 221 -2.15 13.41 3.65
N THR A 222 -1.91 14.70 3.87
CA THR A 222 -1.24 15.19 5.08
C THR A 222 -2.14 15.12 6.31
N ALA A 223 -3.41 15.51 6.18
CA ALA A 223 -4.39 15.51 7.27
C ALA A 223 -4.64 14.11 7.82
N VAL A 224 -4.76 13.12 6.94
CA VAL A 224 -5.00 11.72 7.29
C VAL A 224 -3.71 10.93 7.58
N SER A 225 -2.56 11.62 7.60
CA SER A 225 -1.24 11.03 7.82
C SER A 225 -0.95 9.83 6.91
N LEU A 226 -1.23 9.98 5.61
CA LEU A 226 -1.04 8.92 4.63
C LEU A 226 0.43 8.46 4.56
N GLY A 227 0.66 7.18 4.79
CA GLY A 227 2.00 6.58 4.73
C GLY A 227 2.42 6.16 3.32
N PHE A 228 1.55 5.42 2.63
CA PHE A 228 1.91 4.74 1.40
C PHE A 228 0.83 4.82 0.32
N LEU A 229 1.23 5.15 -0.90
CA LEU A 229 0.33 5.21 -2.05
C LEU A 229 0.77 4.19 -3.10
N VAL A 230 -0.08 3.23 -3.40
CA VAL A 230 0.13 2.26 -4.48
C VAL A 230 -0.64 2.73 -5.70
N ILE A 231 0.02 2.76 -6.86
CA ILE A 231 -0.62 3.00 -8.15
C ILE A 231 -0.39 1.74 -8.98
N ASP A 232 -1.45 0.97 -9.19
CA ASP A 232 -1.41 -0.25 -10.00
C ASP A 232 -1.88 0.03 -11.43
N VAL A 233 -1.07 -0.40 -12.40
CA VAL A 233 -1.36 -0.30 -13.84
C VAL A 233 -2.18 -1.52 -14.31
N ALA A 234 -2.49 -2.47 -13.43
CA ALA A 234 -3.27 -3.64 -13.77
C ALA A 234 -4.62 -3.25 -14.40
N ARG A 235 -4.71 -3.40 -15.73
CA ARG A 235 -5.98 -3.36 -16.44
C ARG A 235 -6.79 -4.57 -15.97
N GLN A 236 -8.04 -4.35 -15.58
CA GLN A 236 -8.99 -5.44 -15.51
C GLN A 236 -9.22 -5.93 -16.95
N LEU A 237 -8.43 -6.92 -17.38
CA LEU A 237 -8.84 -7.77 -18.49
C LEU A 237 -10.01 -8.58 -17.96
N SER A 238 -11.23 -8.17 -18.30
CA SER A 238 -12.39 -9.05 -18.25
C SER A 238 -12.17 -10.15 -19.29
N TRP A 239 -11.37 -11.16 -18.94
CA TRP A 239 -11.32 -12.42 -19.65
C TRP A 239 -11.57 -13.51 -18.61
N PRO A 240 -12.63 -14.33 -18.76
CA PRO A 240 -12.70 -15.57 -18.01
C PRO A 240 -11.47 -16.39 -18.39
N VAL A 241 -10.80 -16.90 -17.36
CA VAL A 241 -9.65 -17.81 -17.39
C VAL A 241 -9.51 -18.56 -18.73
N ARG A 242 -8.46 -18.26 -19.49
CA ARG A 242 -7.83 -19.23 -20.39
C ARG A 242 -6.39 -19.44 -19.95
N VAL A 243 -6.21 -20.46 -19.13
CA VAL A 243 -4.92 -21.13 -18.99
C VAL A 243 -4.65 -21.82 -20.33
N ASN A 244 -3.80 -21.22 -21.16
CA ASN A 244 -3.17 -21.95 -22.25
C ASN A 244 -1.86 -22.54 -21.71
N TYR A 245 -1.94 -23.77 -21.23
CA TYR A 245 -0.77 -24.66 -21.26
C TYR A 245 -0.50 -25.00 -22.72
N LEU A 246 0.67 -24.62 -23.24
CA LEU A 246 1.29 -25.34 -24.35
C LEU A 246 2.68 -25.74 -23.89
N GLY A 247 2.77 -26.98 -23.42
CA GLY A 247 4.02 -27.66 -23.17
C GLY A 247 4.55 -28.32 -24.45
N ARG A 248 5.88 -28.38 -24.49
CA ARG A 248 6.77 -29.27 -25.27
C ARG A 248 6.88 -29.02 -26.78
N LEU A 249 8.12 -28.75 -27.22
CA LEU A 249 8.92 -29.72 -27.99
C LEU A 249 10.41 -29.32 -27.95
N THR A 250 11.23 -30.31 -27.62
CA THR A 250 12.67 -30.39 -27.83
C THR A 250 13.03 -30.32 -29.32
N LEU A 251 14.09 -29.59 -29.66
CA LEU A 251 15.09 -29.82 -30.73
C LEU A 251 16.13 -28.71 -30.53
N GLY A 252 17.41 -28.98 -30.27
CA GLY A 252 18.27 -29.79 -31.11
C GLY A 252 18.91 -28.88 -32.15
N ASN A 253 20.19 -28.57 -31.94
CA ASN A 253 21.11 -27.81 -32.81
C ASN A 253 20.69 -27.63 -34.27
N LEU A 254 20.80 -26.39 -34.77
CA LEU A 254 21.29 -26.15 -36.13
C LEU A 254 21.97 -24.78 -36.22
N LEU A 255 23.27 -24.88 -36.45
CA LEU A 255 24.24 -23.91 -36.94
C LEU A 255 23.68 -22.89 -37.94
N SER A 256 23.88 -21.60 -37.62
CA SER A 256 24.55 -20.59 -38.46
C SER A 256 24.71 -19.30 -37.69
#